data_AF-A0A7W0ZYL6-F1
#
_entry.id   AF-A0A7W0ZYL6-F1
#
_cell.length_a   1.000
_cell.length_b   1.000
_cell.length_c   1.000
_cell.angle_alpha   90.00
_cell.angle_beta   90.00
_cell.angle_gamma   90.00
#
_symmetry.space_group_name_H-M   'P 1'
#
loop_
_entity.id
_entity.type
_entity.pdbx_description
1 polymer ?
#
loop_
_entity_poly.entity_id
_entity_poly.type
_entity_poly.pdbx_seq_one_letter_code
_entity_poly.pdbx_strand_id
1 'polypeptide(L)'
;MASVVAAMAFAAAIAGRSCRVTQPGPEIAVREMLQAAKTGDRDTVFSLLTPQTQQRLEVEAKRATDLVGAATRYTAKDLVSIGSSDGVAAPTDITVIEERGDRATVEVVSPAGRSRIELVRIDGRWMIDLPQYGSM
;
A
#
# COMPACT_ATOMS: atom_id res chain seq x y z
N MET A 1 29.85 47.74 -46.41
CA MET A 1 28.50 47.93 -45.86
C MET A 1 28.33 46.98 -44.70
N ALA A 2 27.97 47.54 -43.55
CA ALA A 2 27.83 46.85 -42.27
C ALA A 2 26.65 45.87 -42.28
N SER A 3 26.75 44.79 -41.51
CA SER A 3 25.64 44.28 -40.68
C SER A 3 26.16 43.23 -39.68
N VAL A 4 25.98 43.58 -38.41
CA VAL A 4 26.16 42.80 -37.19
C VAL A 4 24.84 42.10 -36.88
N VAL A 5 24.80 40.78 -36.64
CA VAL A 5 23.80 40.09 -35.80
C VAL A 5 24.47 38.79 -35.29
N ALA A 6 25.06 38.82 -34.10
CA ALA A 6 24.49 38.39 -32.81
C ALA A 6 24.33 36.86 -32.67
N ALA A 7 25.14 36.29 -31.79
CA ALA A 7 25.12 34.91 -31.36
C ALA A 7 23.80 34.54 -30.67
N MET A 8 23.19 33.43 -31.05
CA MET A 8 22.18 32.74 -30.25
C MET A 8 22.60 31.28 -30.10
N ALA A 9 23.36 31.03 -29.03
CA ALA A 9 23.52 29.70 -28.47
C ALA A 9 22.26 29.38 -27.66
N PHE A 10 21.29 28.71 -28.27
CA PHE A 10 20.18 28.12 -27.53
C PHE A 10 20.60 26.73 -27.03
N ALA A 11 21.42 26.71 -25.99
CA ALA A 11 21.67 25.52 -25.19
C ALA A 11 20.46 25.28 -24.27
N ALA A 12 19.36 24.82 -24.83
CA ALA A 12 18.30 24.21 -24.05
C ALA A 12 18.64 22.73 -23.89
N ALA A 13 19.60 22.45 -23.00
CA ALA A 13 19.68 21.14 -22.37
C ALA A 13 18.42 20.99 -21.50
N ILE A 14 17.31 20.61 -22.14
CA ILE A 14 16.21 19.98 -21.44
C ILE A 14 16.76 18.62 -21.07
N ALA A 15 17.55 18.60 -19.98
CA ALA A 15 17.59 17.46 -19.12
C ALA A 15 16.12 17.21 -18.80
N GLY A 16 15.54 16.27 -19.53
CA GLY A 16 14.32 15.59 -19.13
C GLY A 16 14.65 15.04 -17.76
N ARG A 17 14.40 15.86 -16.74
CA ARG A 17 13.93 15.42 -15.45
C ARG A 17 12.62 14.75 -15.80
N SER A 18 12.73 13.53 -16.33
CA SER A 18 11.71 12.54 -16.17
C SER A 18 11.34 12.72 -14.72
N CYS A 19 10.09 13.10 -14.48
CA CYS A 19 9.34 12.48 -13.43
C CYS A 19 9.49 10.96 -13.69
N ARG A 20 10.66 10.38 -13.38
CA ARG A 20 10.71 9.09 -12.76
C ARG A 20 9.91 9.38 -11.51
N VAL A 21 8.60 9.17 -11.63
CA VAL A 21 7.75 8.86 -10.50
C VAL A 21 8.49 7.68 -9.92
N THR A 22 9.43 7.95 -9.01
CA THR A 22 10.09 6.91 -8.24
C THR A 22 8.92 6.22 -7.59
N GLN A 23 8.61 5.03 -8.10
CA GLN A 23 7.44 4.30 -7.68
C GLN A 23 7.52 4.24 -6.16
N PRO A 24 6.46 4.69 -5.45
CA PRO A 24 6.52 4.85 -4.01
C PRO A 24 7.04 3.56 -3.38
N GLY A 25 8.05 3.66 -2.51
CA GLY A 25 8.71 2.50 -1.90
C GLY A 25 7.74 1.66 -1.08
N PRO A 26 8.11 0.43 -0.71
CA PRO A 26 7.23 -0.46 0.06
C PRO A 26 6.78 0.16 1.40
N GLU A 27 7.62 0.99 2.02
CA GLU A 27 7.30 1.76 3.23
C GLU A 27 6.18 2.79 3.02
N ILE A 28 6.05 3.34 1.81
CA ILE A 28 4.99 4.29 1.47
C ILE A 28 3.65 3.56 1.35
N ALA A 29 3.62 2.37 0.73
CA ALA A 29 2.40 1.55 0.65
C ALA A 29 1.90 1.15 2.05
N VAL A 30 2.81 0.80 2.97
CA VAL A 30 2.47 0.53 4.38
C VAL A 30 1.91 1.78 5.07
N ARG A 31 2.55 2.94 4.87
CA ARG A 31 2.06 4.20 5.45
C ARG A 31 0.68 4.58 4.93
N GLU A 32 0.43 4.39 3.64
CA GLU A 32 -0.86 4.62 3.01
C GLU A 32 -1.94 3.70 3.61
N MET A 33 -1.65 2.41 3.77
CA MET A 33 -2.56 1.46 4.42
C MET A 33 -2.89 1.90 5.85
N LEU A 34 -1.87 2.28 6.63
CA LEU A 34 -2.07 2.70 8.02
C LEU A 34 -2.90 3.98 8.13
N GLN A 35 -2.71 4.93 7.20
CA GLN A 35 -3.55 6.14 7.14
C GLN A 35 -4.99 5.81 6.76
N ALA A 36 -5.19 4.99 5.72
CA ALA A 36 -6.51 4.56 5.30
C ALA A 36 -7.23 3.77 6.42
N ALA A 37 -6.52 2.90 7.13
CA ALA A 37 -7.04 2.21 8.30
C ALA A 37 -7.43 3.21 9.40
N LYS A 38 -6.56 4.18 9.71
CA LYS A 38 -6.86 5.20 10.73
C LYS A 38 -8.12 6.02 10.41
N THR A 39 -8.36 6.33 9.13
CA THR A 39 -9.53 7.11 8.69
C THR A 39 -10.77 6.25 8.45
N GLY A 40 -10.70 4.92 8.63
CA GLY A 40 -11.80 4.02 8.33
C GLY A 40 -12.06 3.82 6.83
N ASP A 41 -11.12 4.22 5.98
CA ASP A 41 -11.20 4.10 4.52
C ASP A 41 -10.92 2.66 4.08
N ARG A 42 -11.96 1.83 4.21
CA ARG A 42 -11.95 0.41 3.81
C ARG A 42 -11.67 0.21 2.34
N ASP A 43 -12.06 1.16 1.48
CA ASP A 43 -11.87 1.06 0.03
C ASP A 43 -10.39 1.18 -0.31
N THR A 44 -9.71 2.17 0.26
CA THR A 44 -8.27 2.36 0.07
C THR A 44 -7.49 1.19 0.67
N VAL A 45 -7.82 0.73 1.89
CA VAL A 45 -7.16 -0.45 2.48
C VAL A 45 -7.29 -1.67 1.59
N PHE A 46 -8.50 -1.97 1.11
CA PHE A 46 -8.73 -3.13 0.23
C PHE A 46 -7.95 -3.01 -1.09
N SER A 47 -7.87 -1.80 -1.67
CA SER A 47 -7.14 -1.56 -2.92
C SER A 47 -5.61 -1.75 -2.84
N LEU A 48 -5.06 -1.69 -1.61
CA LEU A 48 -3.64 -1.87 -1.34
C LEU A 48 -3.25 -3.34 -1.14
N LEU A 49 -4.23 -4.23 -0.96
CA LEU A 49 -4.01 -5.67 -0.82
C LEU A 49 -3.78 -6.32 -2.18
N THR A 50 -2.96 -7.37 -2.24
CA THR A 50 -2.80 -8.14 -3.49
C THR A 50 -4.14 -8.70 -3.99
N PRO A 51 -4.32 -8.90 -5.31
CA PRO A 51 -5.55 -9.52 -5.86
C PRO A 51 -5.86 -10.89 -5.23
N GLN A 52 -4.82 -11.65 -4.89
CA GLN A 52 -4.97 -12.94 -4.21
C GLN A 52 -5.53 -12.77 -2.78
N THR A 53 -5.04 -11.80 -2.02
CA THR A 53 -5.57 -11.48 -0.69
C THR A 53 -7.01 -10.95 -0.77
N GLN A 54 -7.31 -10.11 -1.77
CA GLN A 54 -8.66 -9.58 -2.00
C GLN A 54 -9.68 -10.71 -2.24
N GLN A 55 -9.39 -11.64 -3.16
CA GLN A 55 -10.26 -12.78 -3.47
C GLN A 55 -10.48 -13.67 -2.24
N ARG A 56 -9.46 -13.86 -1.40
CA ARG A 56 -9.59 -14.64 -0.16
C ARG A 56 -10.52 -13.97 0.84
N LEU A 57 -10.42 -12.66 1.02
CA LEU A 57 -11.35 -11.91 1.88
C LEU A 57 -12.79 -11.98 1.34
N GLU A 58 -12.99 -11.99 0.03
CA GLU A 58 -14.32 -12.18 -0.58
C GLU A 58 -14.90 -13.57 -0.27
N VAL A 59 -14.09 -14.62 -0.37
CA VAL A 59 -14.49 -15.99 -0.03
C VAL A 59 -14.87 -16.11 1.45
N GLU A 60 -14.04 -15.56 2.33
CA GLU A 60 -14.30 -15.61 3.77
C GLU A 60 -15.55 -14.80 4.14
N ALA A 61 -15.79 -13.65 3.50
CA ALA A 61 -16.96 -12.82 3.76
C ALA A 61 -18.26 -13.53 3.34
N LYS A 62 -18.21 -14.23 2.21
CA LYS A 62 -19.32 -15.07 1.75
C LYS A 62 -19.59 -16.21 2.74
N ARG A 63 -18.54 -16.90 3.20
CA ARG A 63 -18.66 -17.98 4.20
C ARG A 63 -19.26 -17.47 5.52
N ALA A 64 -18.79 -16.33 6.02
CA ALA A 64 -19.34 -15.71 7.23
C ALA A 64 -20.82 -15.34 7.05
N THR A 65 -21.20 -14.81 5.89
CA THR A 65 -22.60 -14.48 5.54
C THR A 65 -23.50 -15.71 5.49
N ASP A 66 -23.00 -16.82 4.92
CA ASP A 66 -23.74 -18.08 4.83
C ASP A 66 -23.98 -18.68 6.23
N LEU A 67 -23.01 -18.57 7.15
CA LEU A 67 -23.10 -19.08 8.52
C LEU A 67 -24.08 -18.29 9.41
N VAL A 68 -24.26 -16.98 9.17
CA VAL A 68 -25.22 -16.15 9.93
C VAL A 68 -26.61 -16.10 9.30
N GLY A 69 -26.87 -16.92 8.27
CA GLY A 69 -28.21 -17.11 7.69
C GLY A 69 -28.81 -15.84 7.07
N ALA A 70 -28.00 -14.99 6.45
CA ALA A 70 -28.40 -13.73 5.81
C ALA A 70 -29.03 -12.66 6.74
N ALA A 71 -29.01 -12.84 8.06
CA ALA A 71 -29.42 -11.79 9.01
C ALA A 71 -28.44 -10.59 9.01
N THR A 72 -27.17 -10.85 8.70
CA THR A 72 -26.10 -9.87 8.50
C THR A 72 -25.35 -10.22 7.23
N ARG A 73 -25.18 -9.27 6.30
CA ARG A 73 -24.35 -9.45 5.09
C ARG A 73 -22.97 -8.89 5.38
N TYR A 74 -21.95 -9.75 5.35
CA TYR A 74 -20.55 -9.33 5.43
C TYR A 74 -19.97 -9.20 4.03
N THR A 75 -19.22 -8.13 3.79
CA THR A 75 -18.42 -7.92 2.58
C THR A 75 -16.94 -8.14 2.91
N ALA A 76 -16.09 -8.35 1.89
CA ALA A 76 -14.64 -8.49 2.07
C ALA A 76 -14.03 -7.31 2.86
N LYS A 77 -14.62 -6.13 2.71
CA LYS A 77 -14.25 -4.89 3.40
C LYS A 77 -14.65 -4.90 4.89
N ASP A 78 -15.69 -5.63 5.24
CA ASP A 78 -16.14 -5.80 6.64
C ASP A 78 -15.24 -6.78 7.42
N LEU A 79 -14.53 -7.66 6.71
CA LEU A 79 -13.53 -8.56 7.29
C LEU A 79 -12.16 -7.91 7.47
N VAL A 80 -11.92 -6.78 6.81
CA VAL A 80 -10.77 -5.95 7.13
C VAL A 80 -11.03 -5.39 8.53
N SER A 81 -10.39 -5.99 9.54
CA SER A 81 -10.35 -5.44 10.89
C SER A 81 -9.53 -4.16 10.85
N ILE A 82 -10.18 -3.09 10.43
CA ILE A 82 -9.66 -1.74 10.59
C ILE A 82 -9.69 -1.52 12.09
N GLY A 83 -8.52 -1.50 12.71
CA GLY A 83 -8.34 -1.10 14.09
C GLY A 83 -8.71 0.36 14.29
N SER A 84 -9.99 0.70 14.16
CA SER A 84 -10.60 1.86 14.80
C SER A 84 -10.78 1.53 16.27
N SER A 85 -9.68 1.24 16.96
CA SER A 85 -9.66 1.33 18.41
C SER A 85 -9.13 2.73 18.69
N ASP A 86 -10.00 3.62 19.17
CA ASP A 86 -9.56 4.85 19.84
C ASP A 86 -8.47 4.44 20.86
N GLY A 87 -7.21 4.75 20.55
CA GLY A 87 -6.07 4.34 21.38
C GLY A 87 -4.97 3.51 20.69
N VAL A 88 -5.07 3.12 19.42
CA VAL A 88 -3.89 2.55 18.71
C VAL A 88 -2.88 3.67 18.46
N ALA A 89 -1.81 3.68 19.26
CA ALA A 89 -0.74 4.65 19.11
C ALA A 89 -0.13 4.56 17.70
N ALA A 90 0.14 5.73 17.11
CA ALA A 90 0.80 5.79 15.81
C ALA A 90 2.14 5.04 15.87
N PRO A 91 2.52 4.35 14.78
CA PRO A 91 3.81 3.69 14.73
C PRO A 91 4.92 4.73 14.91
N THR A 92 5.88 4.37 15.76
CA THR A 92 7.09 5.14 16.03
C THR A 92 8.08 5.03 14.87
N ASP A 93 8.09 3.88 14.17
CA ASP A 93 8.98 3.66 13.05
C ASP A 93 8.37 2.74 11.99
N ILE A 94 8.76 2.95 10.72
CA ILE A 94 8.37 2.11 9.57
C ILE A 94 9.61 1.97 8.70
N THR A 95 10.19 0.77 8.65
CA THR A 95 11.46 0.51 7.98
C THR A 95 11.40 -0.72 7.09
N VAL A 96 12.02 -0.62 5.92
CA VAL A 96 12.22 -1.78 5.04
C VAL A 96 13.36 -2.61 5.60
N ILE A 97 13.07 -3.83 6.06
CA ILE A 97 14.08 -4.73 6.63
C ILE A 97 14.60 -5.74 5.60
N GLU A 98 13.86 -5.94 4.51
CA GLU A 98 14.25 -6.79 3.39
C GLU A 98 13.60 -6.28 2.10
N GLU A 99 14.36 -6.17 1.01
CA GLU A 99 13.83 -5.93 -0.33
C GLU A 99 14.60 -6.82 -1.32
N ARG A 100 13.88 -7.68 -2.04
CA ARG A 100 14.42 -8.63 -3.01
C ARG A 100 13.53 -8.66 -4.25
N GLY A 101 13.94 -7.95 -5.29
CA GLY A 101 13.25 -7.94 -6.58
C GLY A 101 11.84 -7.37 -6.45
N ASP A 102 10.84 -8.24 -6.55
CA ASP A 102 9.42 -7.93 -6.44
C ASP A 102 8.84 -8.20 -5.05
N ARG A 103 9.66 -8.51 -4.04
CA ARG A 103 9.21 -8.73 -2.66
C ARG A 103 9.91 -7.81 -1.68
N ALA A 104 9.19 -7.37 -0.66
CA ALA A 104 9.75 -6.59 0.44
C ALA A 104 9.09 -6.97 1.76
N THR A 105 9.85 -6.84 2.84
CA THR A 105 9.36 -6.96 4.21
C THR A 105 9.58 -5.64 4.91
N VAL A 106 8.49 -5.06 5.41
CA VAL A 106 8.50 -3.81 6.17
C VAL A 106 8.21 -4.11 7.64
N GLU A 107 9.09 -3.64 8.53
CA GLU A 107 8.86 -3.66 9.96
C GLU A 107 8.16 -2.36 10.38
N VAL A 108 7.07 -2.51 11.14
CA VAL A 108 6.34 -1.43 11.77
C VAL A 108 6.55 -1.54 13.27
N VAL A 109 7.16 -0.52 13.86
CA VAL A 109 7.38 -0.42 15.31
C VAL A 109 6.35 0.53 15.90
N SER A 110 5.62 0.07 16.91
CA SER A 110 4.66 0.87 17.67
C SER A 110 4.88 0.67 19.17
N PRO A 111 4.29 1.52 20.02
CA PRO A 111 4.29 1.28 21.47
C PRO A 111 3.69 -0.07 21.89
N ALA A 112 2.82 -0.66 21.06
CA ALA A 112 2.21 -1.97 21.30
C ALA A 112 3.12 -3.15 20.92
N GLY A 113 4.23 -2.89 20.23
CA GLY A 113 5.15 -3.91 19.75
C GLY A 113 5.55 -3.72 18.29
N ARG A 114 6.20 -4.75 17.75
CA ARG A 114 6.68 -4.78 16.36
C ARG A 114 5.83 -5.73 15.52
N SER A 115 5.59 -5.36 14.28
CA SER A 115 4.87 -6.19 13.30
C SER A 115 5.61 -6.18 11.98
N ARG A 116 5.58 -7.29 11.25
CA ARG A 116 6.18 -7.40 9.92
C ARG A 116 5.08 -7.55 8.89
N ILE A 117 5.21 -6.78 7.81
CA ILE A 117 4.27 -6.74 6.70
C ILE A 117 5.03 -7.15 5.45
N GLU A 118 4.52 -8.16 4.76
CA GLU A 118 5.05 -8.61 3.48
C GLU A 118 4.37 -7.83 2.36
N LEU A 119 5.16 -7.43 1.36
CA LEU A 119 4.71 -6.72 0.18
C LEU A 119 5.23 -7.40 -1.07
N VAL A 120 4.41 -7.38 -2.12
CA VAL A 120 4.74 -7.84 -3.46
C VAL A 120 4.53 -6.70 -4.45
N ARG A 121 5.46 -6.52 -5.38
CA ARG A 121 5.38 -5.53 -6.45
C ARG A 121 4.64 -6.13 -7.63
N ILE A 122 3.43 -5.66 -7.90
CA ILE A 122 2.57 -6.08 -9.01
C ILE A 122 2.36 -4.89 -9.92
N ASP A 123 2.68 -5.02 -11.21
CA ASP A 123 2.62 -3.93 -12.20
C ASP A 123 3.36 -2.65 -11.74
N GLY A 124 4.45 -2.85 -10.99
CA GLY A 124 5.26 -1.80 -10.39
C GLY A 124 4.69 -1.17 -9.12
N ARG A 125 3.46 -1.49 -8.71
CA ARG A 125 2.89 -1.04 -7.44
C ARG A 125 3.21 -2.04 -6.33
N TRP A 126 3.70 -1.56 -5.19
CA TRP A 126 3.81 -2.38 -3.99
C TRP A 126 2.41 -2.61 -3.39
N MET A 127 2.08 -3.88 -3.20
CA MET A 127 0.82 -4.34 -2.65
C MET A 127 1.08 -5.23 -1.46
N ILE A 128 0.22 -5.14 -0.45
CA ILE A 128 0.38 -5.85 0.82
C ILE A 128 -0.12 -7.28 0.65
N ASP A 129 0.75 -8.24 0.95
CA ASP A 129 0.44 -9.66 0.94
C ASP A 129 0.19 -10.12 2.38
N LEU A 130 -0.99 -10.69 2.60
CA LEU A 130 -1.40 -11.22 3.91
C LEU A 130 -1.61 -12.73 3.76
N PRO A 131 -0.54 -13.54 3.82
CA PRO A 131 -0.65 -14.98 3.65
C PRO A 131 -1.47 -15.65 4.77
N GLN A 132 -1.53 -15.04 5.97
CA GLN A 132 -2.23 -15.60 7.14
C GLN A 132 -3.76 -15.69 7.03
N TYR A 133 -4.41 -15.03 6.05
CA TYR A 133 -5.85 -15.20 5.79
C TYR A 133 -6.18 -16.53 5.04
N GLY A 134 -5.31 -17.53 5.10
CA GLY A 134 -5.49 -18.83 4.43
C GLY A 134 -4.97 -20.04 5.22
N SER A 135 -4.64 -19.88 6.50
CA SER A 135 -4.18 -20.96 7.37
C SER A 135 -5.10 -21.12 8.59
N MET A 136 -6.34 -21.53 8.33
CA MET A 136 -7.23 -22.18 9.29
C MET A 136 -8.03 -23.27 8.59
#